data_AF-A0A838LLU4-F1
#
_entry.id   AF-A0A838LLU4-F1
#
_cell.length_a   1.000
_cell.length_b   1.000
_cell.length_c   1.000
_cell.angle_alpha   90.00
_cell.angle_beta   90.00
_cell.angle_gamma   90.00
#
_symmetry.space_group_name_H-M   'P 1'
#
loop_
_entity.id
_entity.type
_entity.pdbx_description
1 polymer ?
#
loop_
_entity_poly.entity_id
_entity_poly.type
_entity_poly.pdbx_seq_one_letter_code
_entity_poly.pdbx_strand_id
1 'polypeptide(L)'
;MRRVLVVAVVLAAVLTGFGTGIAIAAFTARESNPQTLTAADPPPPATLVAQSRSNDGGATASGFRFGLRLVNSGTSAASLGTVTMRYWFTADGAQRLVPACYYATFGCPQVTLSITDLDAARENADHYLQVAFNGGSLAAGGSATLDEIAALDEGGVPMTQTDDWSFVNRSSFADNARVTVYVGGQLVWGTEPPAATVTEDFEVQYENRAVVPTDNALVPTVKLVDVGNVEIDLRRITIRYWFTKDTVDQELLGFCDYAQIGCEKVRLGFVPVSPARPKADTYLEVEFTGGTMPAEGTTGGINIRVHKANYSEFDETNDYSWGTNTTFEPNPRITAYLDGQLVWGTPP
;
A
#
# COMPACT_ATOMS: atom_id res chain seq x y z
N MET A 1 -49.76 -17.80 -16.90
CA MET A 1 -49.70 -17.02 -15.65
C MET A 1 -50.01 -17.96 -14.49
N ARG A 2 -48.99 -18.29 -13.68
CA ARG A 2 -49.11 -19.21 -12.55
C ARG A 2 -48.10 -18.78 -11.47
N ARG A 3 -48.65 -18.60 -10.26
CA ARG A 3 -48.00 -18.63 -8.93
C ARG A 3 -47.13 -17.39 -8.60
N VAL A 4 -47.09 -16.83 -7.39
CA VAL A 4 -47.38 -17.34 -6.04
C VAL A 4 -48.05 -16.23 -5.21
N LEU A 5 -49.00 -16.63 -4.35
CA LEU A 5 -49.75 -15.81 -3.41
C LEU A 5 -49.03 -15.75 -2.06
N VAL A 6 -49.02 -14.58 -1.44
CA VAL A 6 -48.59 -14.29 -0.07
C VAL A 6 -49.53 -14.97 0.92
N VAL A 7 -49.00 -15.67 1.93
CA VAL A 7 -49.78 -16.22 3.06
C VAL A 7 -49.33 -15.54 4.35
N ALA A 8 -50.29 -14.85 4.96
CA ALA A 8 -50.21 -14.24 6.28
C ALA A 8 -50.20 -15.31 7.38
N VAL A 9 -49.35 -15.13 8.38
CA VAL A 9 -49.28 -15.97 9.57
C VAL A 9 -50.35 -15.51 10.56
N VAL A 10 -51.27 -16.42 10.89
CA VAL A 10 -52.29 -16.27 11.93
C VAL A 10 -51.77 -16.86 13.24
N LEU A 11 -51.98 -16.10 14.31
CA LEU A 11 -51.64 -16.39 15.70
C LEU A 11 -52.50 -17.53 16.27
N ALA A 12 -51.89 -18.53 16.90
CA ALA A 12 -52.59 -19.52 17.72
C ALA A 12 -52.10 -19.40 19.18
N ALA A 13 -52.97 -18.88 20.05
CA ALA A 13 -52.77 -18.90 21.49
C ALA A 13 -53.26 -20.23 22.07
N VAL A 14 -52.39 -20.92 22.80
CA VAL A 14 -52.72 -22.06 23.65
C VAL A 14 -53.27 -21.52 24.97
N LEU A 15 -54.52 -21.87 25.30
CA LEU A 15 -55.16 -21.55 26.56
C LEU A 15 -55.15 -22.78 27.47
N THR A 16 -54.37 -22.75 28.55
CA THR A 16 -54.57 -23.61 29.73
C THR A 16 -54.10 -22.89 30.98
N GLY A 17 -54.95 -22.84 32.02
CA GLY A 17 -54.50 -22.68 33.41
C GLY A 17 -55.07 -21.47 34.15
N PHE A 18 -56.00 -21.74 35.05
CA PHE A 18 -56.69 -20.82 35.96
C PHE A 18 -55.77 -20.05 36.92
N GLY A 19 -56.20 -18.85 37.34
CA GLY A 19 -56.04 -18.43 38.75
C GLY A 19 -55.62 -16.98 39.03
N THR A 20 -56.62 -16.18 39.44
CA THR A 20 -56.57 -15.03 40.38
C THR A 20 -56.07 -13.65 39.91
N GLY A 21 -56.91 -12.62 40.14
CA GLY A 21 -56.42 -11.29 40.57
C GLY A 21 -57.00 -10.03 39.90
N ILE A 22 -58.05 -9.47 40.52
CA ILE A 22 -58.34 -8.02 40.69
C ILE A 22 -58.67 -7.18 39.43
N ALA A 23 -59.92 -6.69 39.33
CA ALA A 23 -60.31 -5.61 38.42
C ALA A 23 -60.37 -4.26 39.17
N ILE A 24 -59.61 -3.29 38.65
CA ILE A 24 -59.47 -1.91 39.11
C ILE A 24 -60.48 -1.01 38.38
N ALA A 25 -60.90 0.06 39.06
CA ALA A 25 -61.94 1.02 38.71
C ALA A 25 -61.91 1.58 37.27
N ALA A 26 -63.11 1.81 36.73
CA ALA A 26 -63.33 2.51 35.46
C ALA A 26 -63.05 4.01 35.60
N PHE A 27 -62.15 4.54 34.77
CA PHE A 27 -61.98 5.96 34.50
C PHE A 27 -62.46 6.25 33.08
N THR A 28 -63.48 7.09 32.94
CA THR A 28 -63.95 7.61 31.64
C THR A 28 -62.99 8.68 31.14
N ALA A 29 -62.20 8.37 30.11
CA ALA A 29 -61.32 9.34 29.45
C ALA A 29 -62.15 10.29 28.56
N ARG A 30 -61.99 11.61 28.76
CA ARG A 30 -62.42 12.63 27.79
C ARG A 30 -61.42 12.65 26.63
N GLU A 31 -61.93 12.71 25.40
CA GLU A 31 -61.14 12.82 24.18
C GLU A 31 -60.30 14.11 24.19
N SER A 32 -58.98 13.97 24.17
CA SER A 32 -58.05 15.05 23.85
C SER A 32 -57.87 15.10 22.34
N ASN A 33 -58.07 16.28 21.75
CA ASN A 33 -57.83 16.58 20.35
C ASN A 33 -56.32 16.39 20.05
N PRO A 34 -55.90 15.39 19.25
CA PRO A 34 -54.49 15.18 18.97
C PRO A 34 -53.97 16.24 18.01
N GLN A 35 -53.21 17.21 18.53
CA GLN A 35 -52.40 18.06 17.67
C GLN A 35 -51.23 17.23 17.12
N THR A 36 -51.21 17.08 15.80
CA THR A 36 -50.08 16.48 15.09
C THR A 36 -48.95 17.50 15.06
N LEU A 37 -47.96 17.31 15.94
CA LEU A 37 -46.69 18.02 15.86
C LEU A 37 -45.86 17.38 14.76
N THR A 38 -45.86 17.97 13.56
CA THR A 38 -44.84 17.70 12.55
C THR A 38 -43.51 18.26 13.06
N ALA A 39 -42.53 17.39 13.29
CA ALA A 39 -41.15 17.80 13.46
C ALA A 39 -40.74 18.64 12.24
N ALA A 40 -40.11 19.79 12.47
CA ALA A 40 -39.48 20.54 11.39
C ALA A 40 -38.44 19.67 10.70
N ASP A 41 -38.33 19.75 9.37
CA ASP A 41 -37.28 19.07 8.62
C ASP A 41 -35.91 19.40 9.24
N PRO A 42 -34.99 18.43 9.37
CA PRO A 42 -33.63 18.71 9.79
C PRO A 42 -33.03 19.76 8.83
N PRO A 43 -32.26 20.75 9.34
CA PRO A 43 -31.60 21.71 8.48
C PRO A 43 -30.76 20.96 7.43
N PRO A 44 -30.76 21.41 6.16
CA PRO A 44 -29.96 20.77 5.11
C PRO A 44 -28.50 20.67 5.57
N PRO A 45 -27.76 19.59 5.22
CA PRO A 45 -26.39 19.41 5.70
C PRO A 45 -25.54 20.62 5.33
N ALA A 46 -24.76 21.14 6.29
CA ALA A 46 -23.74 22.13 6.00
C ALA A 46 -22.76 21.54 4.97
N THR A 47 -22.68 22.14 3.78
CA THR A 47 -21.66 21.78 2.79
C THR A 47 -20.33 22.38 3.25
N LEU A 48 -19.61 21.62 4.06
CA LEU A 48 -18.26 21.97 4.45
C LEU A 48 -17.31 21.78 3.26
N VAL A 49 -16.35 22.68 3.09
CA VAL A 49 -15.36 22.67 2.02
C VAL A 49 -13.98 22.82 2.62
N ALA A 50 -13.04 21.96 2.22
CA ALA A 50 -11.63 22.13 2.56
C ALA A 50 -10.91 22.94 1.49
N GLN A 51 -10.22 23.98 1.96
CA GLN A 51 -9.25 24.73 1.18
C GLN A 51 -7.85 24.49 1.74
N SER A 52 -6.84 24.57 0.87
CA SER A 52 -5.45 24.45 1.28
C SER A 52 -4.52 25.35 0.47
N ARG A 53 -3.34 25.59 1.02
CA ARG A 53 -2.18 26.22 0.39
C ARG A 53 -0.89 25.56 0.89
N SER A 54 0.18 25.65 0.11
CA SER A 54 1.53 25.32 0.56
C SER A 54 2.19 26.56 1.15
N ASN A 55 2.93 26.38 2.25
CA ASN A 55 3.76 27.44 2.83
C ASN A 55 5.24 27.29 2.41
N ASP A 56 5.64 26.12 1.93
CA ASP A 56 7.04 25.77 1.64
C ASP A 56 7.29 25.45 0.16
N GLY A 57 6.27 25.54 -0.70
CA GLY A 57 6.41 25.44 -2.16
C GLY A 57 6.77 24.06 -2.70
N GLY A 58 6.58 22.99 -1.92
CA GLY A 58 6.93 21.63 -2.32
C GLY A 58 8.35 21.21 -1.95
N ALA A 59 8.96 21.84 -0.94
CA ALA A 59 10.31 21.52 -0.51
C ALA A 59 10.44 20.08 0.00
N THR A 60 11.60 19.46 -0.26
CA THR A 60 12.05 18.25 0.43
C THR A 60 12.86 18.68 1.66
N ALA A 61 12.36 18.38 2.85
CA ALA A 61 12.97 18.76 4.13
C ALA A 61 12.50 17.82 5.26
N SER A 62 13.07 17.90 6.45
CA SER A 62 12.68 17.07 7.61
C SER A 62 11.32 17.48 8.24
N GLY A 63 10.38 17.90 7.40
CA GLY A 63 9.13 18.53 7.75
C GLY A 63 8.63 19.43 6.64
N PHE A 64 7.31 19.55 6.52
CA PHE A 64 6.66 20.47 5.60
C PHE A 64 5.52 21.21 6.29
N ARG A 65 5.30 22.44 5.85
CA ARG A 65 4.27 23.35 6.36
C ARG A 65 3.25 23.68 5.30
N PHE A 66 2.01 23.77 5.75
CA PHE A 66 0.87 24.05 4.90
C PHE A 66 -0.24 24.74 5.68
N GLY A 67 -1.16 25.35 4.95
CA GLY A 67 -2.37 25.93 5.53
C GLY A 67 -3.59 25.08 5.17
N LEU A 68 -4.51 24.92 6.12
CA LEU A 68 -5.86 24.38 5.90
C LEU A 68 -6.92 25.40 6.29
N ARG A 69 -7.99 25.50 5.50
CA ARG A 69 -9.15 26.32 5.82
C ARG A 69 -10.42 25.54 5.59
N LEU A 70 -11.24 25.42 6.64
CA LEU A 70 -12.58 24.87 6.56
C LEU A 70 -13.55 26.01 6.25
N VAL A 71 -14.32 25.90 5.19
CA VAL A 71 -15.36 26.86 4.81
C VAL A 71 -16.73 26.20 4.96
N ASN A 72 -17.66 26.86 5.62
CA ASN A 72 -19.05 26.44 5.63
C ASN A 72 -19.79 27.12 4.47
N SER A 73 -19.95 26.41 3.36
CA SER A 73 -20.67 26.89 2.18
C SER A 73 -22.19 26.62 2.24
N GLY A 74 -22.65 25.99 3.32
CA GLY A 74 -24.08 25.73 3.55
C GLY A 74 -24.83 26.94 4.10
N THR A 75 -26.11 26.74 4.38
CA THR A 75 -27.02 27.79 4.87
C THR A 75 -27.24 27.77 6.38
N SER A 76 -26.73 26.75 7.08
CA SER A 76 -26.84 26.60 8.53
C SER A 76 -25.47 26.54 9.19
N ALA A 77 -25.39 26.89 10.48
CA ALA A 77 -24.16 26.75 11.23
C ALA A 77 -23.78 25.27 11.39
N ALA A 78 -22.48 24.96 11.28
CA ALA A 78 -21.92 23.65 11.54
C ALA A 78 -21.39 23.58 12.99
N SER A 79 -21.59 22.47 13.69
CA SER A 79 -20.94 22.20 14.97
C SER A 79 -19.56 21.63 14.70
N LEU A 80 -18.50 22.28 15.20
CA LEU A 80 -17.12 21.89 14.90
C LEU A 80 -16.65 20.69 15.72
N GLY A 81 -17.23 20.43 16.89
CA GLY A 81 -16.80 19.33 17.76
C GLY A 81 -16.98 17.92 17.16
N THR A 82 -17.71 17.80 16.05
CA THR A 82 -17.85 16.55 15.29
C THR A 82 -17.10 16.56 13.96
N VAL A 83 -16.43 17.67 13.63
CA VAL A 83 -15.74 17.86 12.36
C VAL A 83 -14.28 17.45 12.50
N THR A 84 -13.79 16.68 11.53
CA THR A 84 -12.36 16.47 11.33
C THR A 84 -11.96 16.77 9.89
N MET A 85 -10.71 17.18 9.70
CA MET A 85 -10.08 17.30 8.38
C MET A 85 -8.89 16.35 8.31
N ARG A 86 -8.59 15.79 7.14
CA ARG A 86 -7.38 14.98 6.91
C ARG A 86 -6.61 15.50 5.71
N TYR A 87 -5.30 15.69 5.91
CA TYR A 87 -4.30 15.91 4.88
C TYR A 87 -3.50 14.60 4.73
N TRP A 88 -3.58 14.00 3.55
CA TRP A 88 -2.96 12.72 3.18
C TRP A 88 -1.60 12.95 2.52
N PHE A 89 -0.57 12.22 2.96
CA PHE A 89 0.83 12.47 2.63
C PHE A 89 1.67 11.18 2.69
N THR A 90 2.88 11.20 2.11
CA THR A 90 3.87 10.11 2.24
C THR A 90 4.92 10.45 3.30
N ALA A 91 5.31 9.48 4.12
CA ALA A 91 6.32 9.70 5.15
C ALA A 91 7.76 9.58 4.63
N ASP A 92 7.97 9.00 3.45
CA ASP A 92 9.27 8.85 2.79
C ASP A 92 10.35 8.23 3.68
N GLY A 93 9.93 7.24 4.48
CA GLY A 93 10.79 6.55 5.44
C GLY A 93 10.98 7.26 6.79
N ALA A 94 10.35 8.42 7.01
CA ALA A 94 10.27 9.05 8.32
C ALA A 94 9.51 8.17 9.31
N GLN A 95 10.04 8.05 10.54
CA GLN A 95 9.46 7.18 11.57
C GLN A 95 9.09 7.93 12.85
N ARG A 96 9.47 9.21 13.00
CA ARG A 96 9.23 10.00 14.21
C ARG A 96 8.41 11.24 13.88
N LEU A 97 7.23 10.98 13.31
CA LEU A 97 6.32 12.02 12.84
C LEU A 97 5.62 12.74 14.00
N VAL A 98 5.71 14.07 14.01
CA VAL A 98 5.05 14.93 14.99
C VAL A 98 4.29 16.05 14.28
N PRO A 99 2.99 16.22 14.55
CA PRO A 99 2.25 17.36 14.01
C PRO A 99 2.50 18.62 14.84
N ALA A 100 2.54 19.79 14.19
CA ALA A 100 2.66 21.08 14.85
C ALA A 100 1.63 22.08 14.35
N CYS A 101 1.13 22.93 15.25
CA CYS A 101 0.34 24.11 14.91
C CYS A 101 1.14 25.36 15.26
N TYR A 102 1.49 26.16 14.25
CA TYR A 102 2.20 27.43 14.45
C TYR A 102 1.23 28.61 14.47
N TYR A 103 0.19 28.58 13.62
CA TYR A 103 -0.80 29.65 13.59
C TYR A 103 -2.17 29.18 13.10
N ALA A 104 -3.20 29.52 13.88
CA ALA A 104 -4.60 29.39 13.53
C ALA A 104 -5.35 30.65 13.97
N THR A 105 -6.28 31.15 13.16
CA THR A 105 -6.98 32.43 13.44
C THR A 105 -7.81 32.39 14.72
N PHE A 106 -8.26 31.21 15.12
CA PHE A 106 -9.01 30.94 16.34
C PHE A 106 -8.13 30.40 17.50
N GLY A 107 -6.81 30.32 17.29
CA GLY A 107 -5.82 29.85 18.27
C GLY A 107 -5.59 28.33 18.23
N CYS A 108 -4.32 27.93 18.18
CA CYS A 108 -3.91 26.52 18.13
C CYS A 108 -4.47 25.62 19.26
N PRO A 109 -4.66 26.09 20.52
CA PRO A 109 -5.25 25.25 21.57
C PRO A 109 -6.69 24.76 21.33
N GLN A 110 -7.38 25.28 20.30
CA GLN A 110 -8.74 24.87 19.96
C GLN A 110 -8.81 23.67 19.02
N VAL A 111 -7.66 23.14 18.60
CA VAL A 111 -7.58 21.92 17.79
C VAL A 111 -6.68 20.89 18.44
N THR A 112 -6.92 19.64 18.10
CA THR A 112 -6.00 18.54 18.33
C THR A 112 -5.50 18.06 16.97
N LEU A 113 -4.18 17.92 16.84
CA LEU A 113 -3.54 17.37 15.66
C LEU A 113 -3.02 15.97 15.98
N SER A 114 -3.19 15.03 15.05
CA SER A 114 -2.63 13.69 15.15
C SER A 114 -2.18 13.21 13.79
N ILE A 115 -1.09 12.46 13.71
CA ILE A 115 -0.66 11.75 12.50
C ILE A 115 -1.03 10.28 12.67
N THR A 116 -1.55 9.67 11.61
CA THR A 116 -1.95 8.26 11.59
C THR A 116 -1.29 7.57 10.41
N ASP A 117 -0.61 6.46 10.69
CA ASP A 117 -0.09 5.49 9.72
C ASP A 117 -1.25 4.65 9.17
N LEU A 118 -1.21 4.31 7.88
CA LEU A 118 -2.24 3.53 7.20
C LEU A 118 -1.82 2.06 7.11
N ASP A 119 -2.70 1.16 7.59
CA ASP A 119 -2.48 -0.29 7.48
C ASP A 119 -2.34 -0.78 6.02
N ALA A 120 -2.90 -0.04 5.06
CA ALA A 120 -2.80 -0.32 3.64
C ALA A 120 -2.40 0.95 2.88
N ALA A 121 -1.33 0.84 2.10
CA ALA A 121 -0.83 1.93 1.28
C ALA A 121 -1.91 2.43 0.30
N ARG A 122 -1.98 3.75 0.16
CA ARG A 122 -2.84 4.43 -0.81
C ARG A 122 -1.98 5.19 -1.79
N GLU A 123 -2.53 5.51 -2.96
CA GLU A 123 -1.80 6.26 -3.97
C GLU A 123 -1.35 7.60 -3.38
N ASN A 124 -0.03 7.82 -3.34
CA ASN A 124 0.58 9.06 -2.83
C ASN A 124 0.19 9.36 -1.37
N ALA A 125 -0.09 8.32 -0.56
CA ALA A 125 -0.35 8.46 0.86
C ALA A 125 -0.14 7.15 1.64
N ASP A 126 0.77 7.17 2.59
CA ASP A 126 0.92 6.14 3.64
C ASP A 126 0.49 6.69 5.02
N HIS A 127 0.30 8.02 5.16
CA HIS A 127 -0.16 8.66 6.38
C HIS A 127 -1.26 9.69 6.12
N TYR A 128 -1.96 10.09 7.19
CA TYR A 128 -2.67 11.36 7.22
C TYR A 128 -2.41 12.16 8.48
N LEU A 129 -2.36 13.49 8.34
CA LEU A 129 -2.46 14.45 9.44
C LEU A 129 -3.93 14.81 9.61
N GLN A 130 -4.49 14.49 10.77
CA GLN A 130 -5.86 14.81 11.14
C GLN A 130 -5.92 16.06 12.01
N VAL A 131 -6.82 16.97 11.66
CA VAL A 131 -7.24 18.10 12.48
C VAL A 131 -8.60 17.75 13.09
N ALA A 132 -8.70 17.74 14.42
CA ALA A 132 -9.97 17.68 15.14
C ALA A 132 -10.20 19.00 15.89
N PHE A 133 -11.40 19.57 15.82
CA PHE A 133 -11.75 20.77 16.56
C PHE A 133 -12.27 20.41 17.95
N ASN A 134 -11.79 21.10 18.99
CA ASN A 134 -12.16 20.81 20.38
C ASN A 134 -13.59 21.29 20.74
N GLY A 135 -14.26 22.00 19.82
CA GLY A 135 -15.62 22.51 19.97
C GLY A 135 -15.88 23.74 19.10
N GLY A 136 -16.98 24.44 19.37
CA GLY A 136 -17.37 25.66 18.67
C GLY A 136 -18.37 25.44 17.53
N SER A 137 -18.78 26.55 16.92
CA SER A 137 -19.72 26.55 15.79
C SER A 137 -19.21 27.45 14.67
N LEU A 138 -19.31 26.95 13.44
CA LEU A 138 -18.94 27.67 12.23
C LEU A 138 -20.20 28.16 11.53
N ALA A 139 -20.45 29.46 11.57
CA ALA A 139 -21.61 30.08 10.94
C ALA A 139 -21.66 29.80 9.42
N ALA A 140 -22.86 29.86 8.84
CA ALA A 140 -23.04 29.80 7.39
C ALA A 140 -22.22 30.91 6.70
N GLY A 141 -21.49 30.56 5.64
CA GLY A 141 -20.54 31.44 4.96
C GLY A 141 -19.25 31.74 5.73
N GLY A 142 -19.12 31.24 6.97
CA GLY A 142 -17.93 31.41 7.79
C GLY A 142 -16.77 30.47 7.40
N SER A 143 -15.57 30.79 7.89
CA SER A 143 -14.40 29.93 7.73
C SER A 143 -13.57 29.80 9.01
N ALA A 144 -13.03 28.61 9.26
CA ALA A 144 -12.00 28.36 10.28
C ALA A 144 -10.65 28.13 9.58
N THR A 145 -9.67 28.97 9.87
CA THR A 145 -8.36 28.94 9.18
C THR A 145 -7.24 28.51 10.12
N LEU A 146 -6.57 27.42 9.74
CA LEU A 146 -5.27 27.01 10.25
C LEU A 146 -4.23 27.45 9.22
N ASP A 147 -3.66 28.64 9.42
CA ASP A 147 -2.79 29.28 8.44
C ASP A 147 -1.43 28.59 8.27
N GLU A 148 -0.92 27.98 9.34
CA GLU A 148 0.36 27.28 9.35
C GLU A 148 0.33 26.11 10.35
N ILE A 149 0.20 24.91 9.79
CA ILE A 149 0.40 23.63 10.47
C ILE A 149 1.50 22.85 9.75
N ALA A 150 2.04 21.82 10.40
CA ALA A 150 3.13 21.03 9.86
C ALA A 150 3.01 19.55 10.23
N ALA A 151 3.55 18.70 9.36
CA ALA A 151 4.07 17.39 9.72
C ALA A 151 5.60 17.50 9.76
N LEU A 152 6.21 17.06 10.85
CA LEU A 152 7.67 17.14 11.08
C LEU A 152 8.19 15.73 11.36
N ASP A 153 9.44 15.46 11.01
CA ASP A 153 10.15 14.25 11.47
C ASP A 153 11.26 14.64 12.45
N GLU A 154 11.20 14.13 13.68
CA GLU A 154 12.25 14.36 14.69
C GLU A 154 13.50 13.49 14.46
N GLY A 155 13.44 12.53 13.53
CA GLY A 155 14.59 11.73 13.09
C GLY A 155 15.49 12.45 12.09
N GLY A 156 15.02 13.55 11.49
CA GLY A 156 15.73 14.30 10.45
C GLY A 156 15.65 13.67 9.06
N VAL A 157 14.79 12.66 8.84
CA VAL A 157 14.55 12.07 7.52
C VAL A 157 13.82 13.10 6.65
N PRO A 158 14.35 13.43 5.46
CA PRO A 158 13.65 14.33 4.55
C PRO A 158 12.36 13.68 4.03
N MET A 159 11.28 14.45 4.06
CA MET A 159 10.02 14.16 3.40
C MET A 159 9.85 15.11 2.21
N THR A 160 9.29 14.61 1.13
CA THR A 160 8.95 15.30 -0.10
C THR A 160 7.47 15.60 -0.08
N GLN A 161 7.09 16.82 -0.44
CA GLN A 161 5.67 17.20 -0.42
C GLN A 161 5.01 16.95 -1.78
N THR A 162 5.80 16.86 -2.86
CA THR A 162 5.28 16.80 -4.24
C THR A 162 4.64 15.47 -4.61
N ASP A 163 4.95 14.42 -3.87
CA ASP A 163 4.39 13.06 -3.90
C ASP A 163 3.29 12.84 -2.85
N ASP A 164 2.86 13.88 -2.14
CA ASP A 164 1.68 13.81 -1.29
C ASP A 164 0.37 13.92 -2.09
N TRP A 165 -0.60 13.07 -1.76
CA TRP A 165 -1.96 13.16 -2.31
C TRP A 165 -2.55 14.56 -2.11
N SER A 166 -2.46 15.12 -0.89
CA SER A 166 -3.11 16.39 -0.57
C SER A 166 -2.35 17.63 -1.04
N PHE A 167 -1.13 17.48 -1.55
CA PHE A 167 -0.31 18.62 -1.92
C PHE A 167 -0.83 19.36 -3.15
N VAL A 168 -0.71 20.69 -3.07
CA VAL A 168 -0.95 21.62 -4.16
C VAL A 168 0.06 22.76 -4.05
N ASN A 169 0.80 23.04 -5.13
CA ASN A 169 1.78 24.11 -5.14
C ASN A 169 1.13 25.47 -5.41
N ARG A 170 0.57 26.09 -4.35
CA ARG A 170 -0.02 27.43 -4.39
C ARG A 170 0.11 28.14 -3.05
N SER A 171 0.28 29.45 -3.09
CA SER A 171 0.46 30.29 -1.89
C SER A 171 -0.84 30.85 -1.30
N SER A 172 -1.94 30.78 -2.04
CA SER A 172 -3.28 31.23 -1.62
C SER A 172 -4.20 30.05 -1.32
N PHE A 173 -5.08 30.25 -0.34
CA PHE A 173 -6.15 29.29 -0.05
C PHE A 173 -7.10 29.20 -1.24
N ALA A 174 -7.32 27.98 -1.70
CA ALA A 174 -8.37 27.64 -2.64
C ALA A 174 -8.83 26.20 -2.37
N ASP A 175 -9.95 25.79 -2.96
CA ASP A 175 -10.53 24.46 -2.76
C ASP A 175 -9.51 23.38 -3.10
N ASN A 176 -9.43 22.38 -2.24
CA ASN A 176 -8.63 21.19 -2.46
C ASN A 176 -9.50 19.96 -2.21
N ALA A 177 -9.89 19.28 -3.28
CA ALA A 177 -10.66 18.05 -3.17
C ALA A 177 -9.83 16.87 -2.62
N ARG A 178 -8.50 17.00 -2.53
CA ARG A 178 -7.62 15.97 -1.96
C ARG A 178 -7.42 16.10 -0.45
N VAL A 179 -7.92 17.18 0.15
CA VAL A 179 -8.10 17.29 1.61
C VAL A 179 -9.54 16.89 1.95
N THR A 180 -9.69 15.91 2.82
CA THR A 180 -11.01 15.35 3.15
C THR A 180 -11.58 15.93 4.43
N VAL A 181 -12.90 16.14 4.49
CA VAL A 181 -13.62 16.60 5.69
C VAL A 181 -14.64 15.55 6.10
N TYR A 182 -14.73 15.28 7.41
CA TYR A 182 -15.67 14.35 7.98
C TYR A 182 -16.54 15.04 9.04
N VAL A 183 -17.79 14.58 9.17
CA VAL A 183 -18.72 14.96 10.25
C VAL A 183 -19.20 13.68 10.92
N GLY A 184 -18.88 13.52 12.21
CA GLY A 184 -19.22 12.29 12.94
C GLY A 184 -18.62 11.03 12.30
N GLY A 185 -17.45 11.17 11.65
CA GLY A 185 -16.77 10.09 10.93
C GLY A 185 -17.28 9.81 9.51
N GLN A 186 -18.35 10.48 9.05
CA GLN A 186 -18.83 10.37 7.67
C GLN A 186 -18.14 11.38 6.76
N LEU A 187 -17.62 10.95 5.60
CA LEU A 187 -16.99 11.84 4.61
C LEU A 187 -18.04 12.79 4.02
N VAL A 188 -17.82 14.10 4.12
CA VAL A 188 -18.72 15.14 3.59
C VAL A 188 -18.08 16.02 2.51
N TRP A 189 -16.75 16.00 2.38
CA TRP A 189 -16.02 16.72 1.33
C TRP A 189 -14.71 16.04 0.96
N GLY A 190 -14.33 16.19 -0.31
CA GLY A 190 -13.08 15.70 -0.86
C GLY A 190 -13.14 14.24 -1.27
N THR A 191 -11.98 13.69 -1.61
CA THR A 191 -11.80 12.32 -2.06
C THR A 191 -10.58 11.76 -1.34
N GLU A 192 -10.79 10.65 -0.62
CA GLU A 192 -9.68 9.89 -0.05
C GLU A 192 -8.79 9.36 -1.18
N PRO A 193 -7.47 9.25 -0.98
CA PRO A 193 -6.60 8.63 -1.98
C PRO A 193 -7.10 7.20 -2.26
N PRO A 194 -7.13 6.76 -3.52
CA PRO A 194 -7.52 5.40 -3.86
C PRO A 194 -6.51 4.41 -3.24
N ALA A 195 -6.92 3.15 -3.06
CA ALA A 195 -6.00 2.09 -2.70
C ALA A 195 -4.85 2.04 -3.73
N ALA A 196 -3.61 1.88 -3.26
CA ALA A 196 -2.47 1.74 -4.16
C ALA A 196 -2.66 0.47 -5.01
N THR A 197 -2.27 0.55 -6.29
CA THR A 197 -2.23 -0.65 -7.13
C THR A 197 -1.07 -1.51 -6.67
N VAL A 198 -1.34 -2.78 -6.37
CA VAL A 198 -0.29 -3.76 -6.04
C VAL A 198 0.51 -4.06 -7.29
N THR A 199 1.81 -3.82 -7.21
CA THR A 199 2.78 -4.12 -8.27
C THR A 199 3.79 -5.10 -7.72
N GLU A 200 3.78 -6.32 -8.23
CA GLU A 200 4.80 -7.33 -7.98
C GLU A 200 5.70 -7.37 -9.21
N ASP A 201 6.85 -6.70 -9.13
CA ASP A 201 7.81 -6.61 -10.22
C ASP A 201 9.23 -6.68 -9.66
N PHE A 202 10.13 -7.31 -10.38
CA PHE A 202 11.50 -7.48 -9.93
C PHE A 202 12.45 -7.71 -11.09
N GLU A 203 13.70 -7.40 -10.86
CA GLU A 203 14.78 -7.68 -11.81
C GLU A 203 15.79 -8.67 -11.26
N VAL A 204 16.47 -9.39 -12.17
CA VAL A 204 17.62 -10.23 -11.83
C VAL A 204 18.90 -9.46 -12.12
N GLN A 205 19.68 -9.22 -11.06
CA GLN A 205 21.04 -8.74 -11.19
C GLN A 205 22.03 -9.91 -11.08
N TYR A 206 23.13 -9.79 -11.81
CA TYR A 206 24.15 -10.82 -11.96
C TYR A 206 25.54 -10.24 -11.74
N GLU A 207 26.38 -11.04 -11.07
CA GLU A 207 27.80 -10.82 -10.91
C GLU A 207 28.53 -12.09 -11.36
N ASN A 208 29.52 -11.94 -12.24
CA ASN A 208 30.42 -13.01 -12.62
C ASN A 208 31.55 -13.09 -11.59
N ARG A 209 31.67 -14.23 -10.92
CA ARG A 209 32.77 -14.53 -9.99
C ARG A 209 33.78 -15.54 -10.55
N ALA A 210 33.56 -16.06 -11.75
CA ALA A 210 34.54 -16.84 -12.46
C ALA A 210 35.51 -15.89 -13.18
N VAL A 211 36.81 -16.05 -12.88
CA VAL A 211 37.87 -15.18 -13.46
C VAL A 211 38.27 -15.66 -14.86
N VAL A 212 37.97 -16.92 -15.20
CA VAL A 212 38.33 -17.55 -16.46
C VAL A 212 37.06 -18.16 -17.07
N PRO A 213 36.68 -17.82 -18.31
CA PRO A 213 35.45 -18.32 -18.95
C PRO A 213 35.55 -19.78 -19.40
N THR A 214 36.69 -20.43 -19.16
CA THR A 214 36.91 -21.85 -19.41
C THR A 214 37.45 -22.45 -18.12
N ASP A 215 36.55 -23.09 -17.36
CA ASP A 215 36.84 -23.70 -16.07
C ASP A 215 35.92 -24.91 -15.85
N ASN A 216 36.25 -25.77 -14.90
CA ASN A 216 35.45 -26.95 -14.55
C ASN A 216 34.18 -26.63 -13.75
N ALA A 217 33.92 -25.37 -13.44
CA ALA A 217 32.75 -24.92 -12.72
C ALA A 217 32.20 -23.59 -13.24
N LEU A 218 30.89 -23.54 -13.45
CA LEU A 218 30.14 -22.30 -13.63
C LEU A 218 29.86 -21.70 -12.25
N VAL A 219 30.03 -20.39 -12.08
CA VAL A 219 29.74 -19.70 -10.81
C VAL A 219 28.72 -18.56 -10.98
N PRO A 220 27.49 -18.85 -11.44
CA PRO A 220 26.47 -17.81 -11.55
C PRO A 220 26.12 -17.25 -10.17
N THR A 221 26.39 -15.96 -9.97
CA THR A 221 25.99 -15.23 -8.76
C THR A 221 24.87 -14.27 -9.12
N VAL A 222 23.70 -14.46 -8.53
CA VAL A 222 22.50 -13.68 -8.82
C VAL A 222 21.93 -13.03 -7.57
N LYS A 223 21.14 -11.97 -7.75
CA LYS A 223 20.21 -11.47 -6.73
C LYS A 223 18.94 -10.99 -7.40
N LEU A 224 17.83 -11.10 -6.70
CA LEU A 224 16.59 -10.43 -7.09
C LEU A 224 16.54 -9.05 -6.43
N VAL A 225 16.05 -8.06 -7.18
CA VAL A 225 15.76 -6.72 -6.67
C VAL A 225 14.30 -6.44 -6.95
N ASP A 226 13.52 -6.21 -5.89
CA ASP A 226 12.13 -5.81 -5.99
C ASP A 226 12.08 -4.37 -6.51
N VAL A 227 11.30 -4.14 -7.56
CA VAL A 227 11.02 -2.80 -8.11
C VAL A 227 9.52 -2.49 -8.05
N GLY A 228 8.75 -3.37 -7.41
CA GLY A 228 7.36 -3.19 -7.05
C GLY A 228 7.19 -2.55 -5.67
N ASN A 229 5.95 -2.59 -5.18
CA ASN A 229 5.54 -1.89 -3.95
C ASN A 229 4.97 -2.80 -2.87
N VAL A 230 5.15 -4.11 -2.99
CA VAL A 230 4.72 -5.10 -2.00
C VAL A 230 5.80 -6.14 -1.78
N GLU A 231 5.87 -6.69 -0.57
CA GLU A 231 6.73 -7.84 -0.29
C GLU A 231 6.33 -9.06 -1.14
N ILE A 232 7.32 -9.72 -1.75
CA ILE A 232 7.10 -10.90 -2.59
C ILE A 232 7.58 -12.17 -1.84
N ASP A 233 6.70 -13.17 -1.77
CA ASP A 233 7.05 -14.51 -1.31
C ASP A 233 7.95 -15.21 -2.34
N LEU A 234 9.20 -15.51 -1.94
CA LEU A 234 10.19 -16.11 -2.84
C LEU A 234 9.76 -17.48 -3.36
N ARG A 235 8.88 -18.21 -2.67
CA ARG A 235 8.38 -19.53 -3.14
C ARG A 235 7.62 -19.45 -4.47
N ARG A 236 7.16 -18.26 -4.83
CA ARG A 236 6.46 -17.98 -6.09
C ARG A 236 7.43 -17.65 -7.23
N ILE A 237 8.71 -17.43 -6.92
CA ILE A 237 9.72 -17.03 -7.89
C ILE A 237 10.56 -18.22 -8.34
N THR A 238 10.84 -18.28 -9.64
CA THR A 238 11.87 -19.14 -10.21
C THR A 238 12.84 -18.33 -11.06
N ILE A 239 14.13 -18.66 -11.05
CA ILE A 239 15.16 -18.03 -11.89
C ILE A 239 15.73 -19.08 -12.84
N ARG A 240 15.97 -18.72 -14.10
CA ARG A 240 16.64 -19.58 -15.08
C ARG A 240 17.89 -18.92 -15.63
N TYR A 241 19.03 -19.59 -15.42
CA TYR A 241 20.30 -19.29 -16.06
C TYR A 241 20.50 -20.27 -17.23
N TRP A 242 20.54 -19.75 -18.44
CA TRP A 242 20.58 -20.49 -19.71
C TRP A 242 22.03 -20.62 -20.20
N PHE A 243 22.44 -21.85 -20.47
CA PHE A 243 23.82 -22.16 -20.82
C PHE A 243 23.89 -23.39 -21.73
N THR A 244 25.07 -23.62 -22.29
CA THR A 244 25.40 -24.82 -23.04
C THR A 244 26.21 -25.75 -22.16
N LYS A 245 25.78 -27.00 -22.09
CA LYS A 245 26.40 -28.01 -21.22
C LYS A 245 27.75 -28.49 -21.77
N ASP A 246 28.06 -28.21 -23.03
CA ASP A 246 29.25 -28.63 -23.78
C ASP A 246 29.48 -30.15 -23.82
N THR A 247 28.47 -30.93 -23.43
CA THR A 247 28.51 -32.40 -23.44
C THR A 247 27.10 -32.96 -23.37
N VAL A 248 26.90 -34.14 -23.95
CA VAL A 248 25.59 -34.80 -23.99
C VAL A 248 25.31 -35.66 -22.75
N ASP A 249 26.34 -36.31 -22.18
CA ASP A 249 26.13 -37.46 -21.26
C ASP A 249 26.61 -37.26 -19.82
N GLN A 250 27.01 -36.04 -19.41
CA GLN A 250 27.46 -35.80 -18.03
C GLN A 250 26.34 -35.32 -17.11
N GLU A 251 26.27 -35.86 -15.89
CA GLU A 251 25.40 -35.29 -14.86
C GLU A 251 25.93 -33.92 -14.41
N LEU A 252 25.01 -33.00 -14.10
CA LEU A 252 25.31 -31.69 -13.53
C LEU A 252 25.02 -31.70 -12.04
N LEU A 253 25.96 -31.17 -11.25
CA LEU A 253 25.88 -31.07 -9.80
C LEU A 253 25.89 -29.58 -9.43
N GLY A 254 24.84 -29.14 -8.73
CA GLY A 254 24.68 -27.75 -8.29
C GLY A 254 24.86 -27.60 -6.80
N PHE A 255 25.53 -26.52 -6.39
CA PHE A 255 25.78 -26.17 -4.99
C PHE A 255 25.41 -24.71 -4.77
N CYS A 256 24.69 -24.43 -3.70
CA CYS A 256 24.62 -23.07 -3.16
C CYS A 256 25.81 -22.91 -2.20
N ASP A 257 26.81 -22.14 -2.61
CA ASP A 257 28.00 -21.90 -1.79
C ASP A 257 27.74 -20.77 -0.77
N TYR A 258 26.88 -19.82 -1.12
CA TYR A 258 26.42 -18.76 -0.23
C TYR A 258 25.07 -18.19 -0.70
N ALA A 259 24.17 -17.89 0.23
CA ALA A 259 23.00 -17.06 -0.04
C ALA A 259 22.70 -16.23 1.19
N GLN A 260 22.48 -14.92 1.02
CA GLN A 260 22.12 -14.04 2.13
C GLN A 260 20.78 -14.44 2.75
N ILE A 261 19.86 -15.00 1.96
CA ILE A 261 18.60 -15.59 2.44
C ILE A 261 18.76 -16.95 3.14
N GLY A 262 19.94 -17.58 3.07
CA GLY A 262 20.22 -18.94 3.54
C GLY A 262 20.15 -19.98 2.43
N CYS A 263 21.22 -20.77 2.25
CA CYS A 263 21.28 -21.80 1.19
C CYS A 263 20.29 -22.94 1.38
N GLU A 264 19.83 -23.20 2.61
CA GLU A 264 18.79 -24.17 2.91
C GLU A 264 17.44 -23.83 2.26
N LYS A 265 17.26 -22.57 1.84
CA LYS A 265 16.07 -22.09 1.14
C LYS A 265 16.17 -22.18 -0.37
N VAL A 266 17.34 -22.52 -0.92
CA VAL A 266 17.61 -22.57 -2.36
C VAL A 266 17.57 -24.02 -2.84
N ARG A 267 16.80 -24.29 -3.88
CA ARG A 267 16.81 -25.56 -4.62
C ARG A 267 17.29 -25.32 -6.04
N LEU A 268 18.13 -26.23 -6.51
CA LEU A 268 18.74 -26.16 -7.83
C LEU A 268 18.26 -27.35 -8.66
N GLY A 269 17.79 -27.08 -9.87
CA GLY A 269 17.41 -28.07 -10.87
C GLY A 269 18.12 -27.80 -12.18
N PHE A 270 18.27 -28.84 -13.01
CA PHE A 270 18.82 -28.71 -14.35
C PHE A 270 17.83 -29.27 -15.36
N VAL A 271 17.46 -28.46 -16.34
CA VAL A 271 16.44 -28.83 -17.33
C VAL A 271 17.01 -28.71 -18.74
N PRO A 272 16.97 -29.80 -19.54
CA PRO A 272 17.34 -29.75 -20.94
C PRO A 272 16.37 -28.86 -21.74
N VAL A 273 16.92 -28.04 -22.64
CA VAL A 273 16.16 -27.22 -23.58
C VAL A 273 15.95 -28.00 -24.87
N SER A 274 14.68 -28.26 -25.23
CA SER A 274 14.32 -29.03 -26.42
C SER A 274 13.27 -28.29 -27.27
N PRO A 275 13.58 -27.97 -28.55
CA PRO A 275 14.89 -28.11 -29.19
C PRO A 275 15.90 -27.12 -28.57
N ALA A 276 17.20 -27.48 -28.62
CA ALA A 276 18.26 -26.57 -28.17
C ALA A 276 18.20 -25.23 -28.91
N ARG A 277 18.54 -24.15 -28.20
CA ARG A 277 18.56 -22.77 -28.70
C ARG A 277 20.00 -22.30 -28.89
N PRO A 278 20.23 -21.24 -29.68
CA PRO A 278 21.55 -20.63 -29.76
C PRO A 278 22.06 -20.30 -28.35
N LYS A 279 23.24 -20.82 -28.00
CA LYS A 279 23.88 -20.61 -26.69
C LYS A 279 23.11 -21.16 -25.47
N ALA A 280 22.14 -22.05 -25.68
CA ALA A 280 21.43 -22.69 -24.58
C ALA A 280 20.89 -24.08 -24.98
N ASP A 281 21.47 -25.13 -24.43
CA ASP A 281 20.92 -26.49 -24.47
C ASP A 281 20.38 -26.95 -23.11
N THR A 282 20.66 -26.20 -22.05
CA THR A 282 20.30 -26.50 -20.67
C THR A 282 20.00 -25.19 -19.94
N TYR A 283 19.14 -25.22 -18.93
CA TYR A 283 19.10 -24.15 -17.93
C TYR A 283 19.23 -24.70 -16.52
N LEU A 284 19.89 -23.91 -15.67
CA LEU A 284 19.87 -24.03 -14.22
C LEU A 284 18.60 -23.33 -13.74
N GLU A 285 17.71 -24.07 -13.09
CA GLU A 285 16.53 -23.54 -12.41
C GLU A 285 16.86 -23.33 -10.93
N VAL A 286 16.65 -22.12 -10.44
CA VAL A 286 16.76 -21.77 -9.02
C VAL A 286 15.35 -21.55 -8.50
N GLU A 287 14.96 -22.39 -7.54
CA GLU A 287 13.68 -22.30 -6.83
C GLU A 287 13.92 -21.99 -5.35
N PHE A 288 12.91 -21.41 -4.70
CA PHE A 288 12.98 -21.10 -3.28
C PHE A 288 11.97 -21.91 -2.47
N THR A 289 12.39 -22.42 -1.31
CA THR A 289 11.53 -23.17 -0.38
C THR A 289 10.94 -22.29 0.72
N GLY A 290 11.44 -21.05 0.84
CA GLY A 290 10.94 -20.03 1.75
C GLY A 290 11.74 -18.74 1.70
N GLY A 291 11.33 -17.79 2.53
CA GLY A 291 11.87 -16.42 2.54
C GLY A 291 10.94 -15.45 1.83
N THR A 292 11.17 -14.16 2.06
CA THR A 292 10.47 -13.06 1.42
C THR A 292 11.49 -12.05 0.90
N MET A 293 11.11 -11.30 -0.12
CA MET A 293 11.82 -10.14 -0.61
C MET A 293 10.98 -8.91 -0.28
N PRO A 294 11.43 -8.03 0.63
CA PRO A 294 10.69 -6.81 0.98
C PRO A 294 10.47 -5.94 -0.26
N ALA A 295 9.38 -5.16 -0.26
CA ALA A 295 9.13 -4.13 -1.27
C ALA A 295 10.35 -3.22 -1.40
N GLU A 296 10.75 -2.92 -2.64
CA GLU A 296 11.97 -2.16 -2.97
C GLU A 296 13.28 -2.75 -2.40
N GLY A 297 13.23 -3.98 -1.93
CA GLY A 297 14.32 -4.70 -1.28
C GLY A 297 15.05 -5.65 -2.23
N THR A 298 15.88 -6.51 -1.65
CA THR A 298 16.63 -7.52 -2.41
C THR A 298 16.80 -8.80 -1.60
N THR A 299 16.95 -9.94 -2.29
CA THR A 299 17.41 -11.18 -1.65
C THR A 299 18.84 -11.10 -1.12
N GLY A 300 19.61 -10.10 -1.55
CA GLY A 300 21.06 -10.16 -1.48
C GLY A 300 21.63 -11.23 -2.41
N GLY A 301 22.95 -11.38 -2.39
CA GLY A 301 23.66 -12.29 -3.29
C GLY A 301 23.36 -13.77 -3.01
N ILE A 302 23.13 -14.52 -4.08
CA ILE A 302 22.98 -15.98 -4.14
C ILE A 302 24.08 -16.49 -5.08
N ASN A 303 25.10 -17.10 -4.49
CA ASN A 303 26.24 -17.67 -5.19
C ASN A 303 26.01 -19.16 -5.40
N ILE A 304 25.94 -19.55 -6.67
CA ILE A 304 25.72 -20.93 -7.09
C ILE A 304 26.96 -21.40 -7.82
N ARG A 305 27.35 -22.65 -7.59
CA ARG A 305 28.40 -23.33 -8.33
C ARG A 305 27.85 -24.59 -8.98
N VAL A 306 28.12 -24.75 -10.27
CA VAL A 306 27.70 -25.92 -11.05
C VAL A 306 28.93 -26.58 -11.63
N HIS A 307 29.05 -27.91 -11.49
CA HIS A 307 30.08 -28.67 -12.20
C HIS A 307 29.52 -29.94 -12.82
N LYS A 308 30.19 -30.44 -13.85
CA LYS A 308 29.92 -31.78 -14.42
C LYS A 308 30.47 -32.83 -13.46
N ALA A 309 29.85 -34.02 -13.40
CA ALA A 309 30.31 -35.12 -12.53
C ALA A 309 31.78 -35.50 -12.75
N ASN A 310 32.29 -35.34 -13.97
CA ASN A 310 33.68 -35.62 -14.34
C ASN A 310 34.63 -34.41 -14.25
N TYR A 311 34.14 -33.23 -13.81
CA TYR A 311 34.90 -31.97 -13.79
C TYR A 311 35.50 -31.57 -15.14
N SER A 312 34.92 -32.00 -16.26
CA SER A 312 35.30 -31.44 -17.57
C SER A 312 34.90 -29.97 -17.66
N GLU A 313 35.69 -29.19 -18.38
CA GLU A 313 35.53 -27.75 -18.50
C GLU A 313 34.24 -27.36 -19.22
N PHE A 314 33.68 -26.20 -18.85
CA PHE A 314 32.70 -25.46 -19.61
C PHE A 314 33.38 -24.41 -20.49
N ASP A 315 32.71 -23.96 -21.54
CA ASP A 315 33.06 -22.74 -22.29
C ASP A 315 31.98 -21.67 -22.09
N GLU A 316 32.11 -20.85 -21.05
CA GLU A 316 31.09 -19.85 -20.72
C GLU A 316 30.90 -18.77 -21.82
N THR A 317 31.83 -18.63 -22.76
CA THR A 317 31.69 -17.66 -23.87
C THR A 317 30.56 -18.03 -24.83
N ASN A 318 30.17 -19.32 -24.83
CA ASN A 318 29.09 -19.86 -25.62
C ASN A 318 27.75 -19.91 -24.85
N ASP A 319 27.69 -19.43 -23.61
CA ASP A 319 26.48 -19.43 -22.78
C ASP A 319 25.62 -18.18 -22.98
N TYR A 320 24.30 -18.37 -23.02
CA TYR A 320 23.35 -17.28 -23.26
C TYR A 320 23.34 -16.29 -22.08
N SER A 321 23.24 -16.79 -20.85
CA SER A 321 23.12 -15.96 -19.65
C SER A 321 24.46 -15.38 -19.16
N TRP A 322 25.59 -15.88 -19.65
CA TRP A 322 26.90 -15.46 -19.18
C TRP A 322 27.21 -13.99 -19.51
N GLY A 323 27.78 -13.28 -18.54
CA GLY A 323 28.27 -11.91 -18.67
C GLY A 323 29.61 -11.71 -17.98
N THR A 324 30.23 -10.55 -18.18
CA THR A 324 31.55 -10.23 -17.62
C THR A 324 31.49 -9.27 -16.44
N ASN A 325 30.29 -8.98 -15.92
CA ASN A 325 30.07 -7.98 -14.88
C ASN A 325 30.77 -8.40 -13.59
N THR A 326 31.69 -7.59 -13.07
CA THR A 326 32.42 -7.90 -11.82
C THR A 326 31.74 -7.35 -10.57
N THR A 327 30.55 -6.79 -10.75
CA THR A 327 29.63 -6.31 -9.70
C THR A 327 28.21 -6.67 -10.14
N PHE A 328 27.27 -6.70 -9.20
CA PHE A 328 25.86 -6.93 -9.54
C PHE A 328 25.31 -5.84 -10.45
N GLU A 329 24.89 -6.23 -11.64
CA GLU A 329 24.21 -5.38 -12.61
C GLU A 329 23.04 -6.15 -13.25
N PRO A 330 21.97 -5.47 -13.73
CA PRO A 330 20.87 -6.13 -14.41
C PRO A 330 21.35 -6.98 -15.60
N ASN A 331 20.91 -8.23 -15.67
CA ASN A 331 21.23 -9.12 -16.79
C ASN A 331 19.93 -9.63 -17.44
N PRO A 332 19.51 -9.07 -18.58
CA PRO A 332 18.26 -9.45 -19.24
C PRO A 332 18.34 -10.83 -19.90
N ARG A 333 19.51 -11.48 -19.92
CA ARG A 333 19.68 -12.85 -20.44
C ARG A 333 19.50 -13.91 -19.37
N ILE A 334 19.27 -13.53 -18.11
CA ILE A 334 18.79 -14.41 -17.05
C ILE A 334 17.30 -14.10 -16.89
N THR A 335 16.47 -15.13 -16.96
CA THR A 335 15.01 -14.93 -16.88
C THR A 335 14.51 -15.29 -15.50
N ALA A 336 13.50 -14.58 -15.02
CA ALA A 336 12.82 -14.96 -13.79
C ALA A 336 11.30 -14.84 -13.92
N TYR A 337 10.62 -15.70 -13.18
CA TYR A 337 9.19 -15.93 -13.31
C TYR A 337 8.52 -15.81 -11.96
N LEU A 338 7.33 -15.21 -11.93
CA LEU A 338 6.44 -15.17 -10.77
C LEU A 338 5.20 -16.02 -11.08
N ASP A 339 4.93 -17.02 -10.25
CA ASP A 339 3.85 -17.99 -10.46
C ASP A 339 3.88 -18.63 -11.88
N GLY A 340 5.10 -18.82 -12.41
CA GLY A 340 5.36 -19.36 -13.74
C GLY A 340 5.19 -18.38 -14.91
N GLN A 341 4.78 -17.13 -14.68
CA GLN A 341 4.73 -16.08 -15.70
C GLN A 341 6.07 -15.34 -15.77
N LEU A 342 6.56 -15.06 -16.98
CA LEU A 342 7.81 -14.33 -17.17
C LEU A 342 7.64 -12.88 -16.70
N VAL A 343 8.46 -12.46 -15.72
CA VAL A 343 8.48 -11.09 -15.20
C VAL A 343 9.76 -10.37 -15.66
N TRP A 344 10.90 -11.05 -15.64
CA TRP A 344 12.19 -10.46 -16.00
C TRP A 344 12.93 -11.24 -17.09
N GLY A 345 13.61 -10.49 -17.95
CA GLY A 345 14.55 -11.00 -18.94
C GLY A 345 13.89 -11.52 -20.22
N THR A 346 14.73 -12.01 -21.14
CA THR A 346 14.33 -12.59 -22.42
C THR A 346 14.91 -14.01 -22.53
N PRO A 347 14.09 -15.05 -22.73
CA PRO A 347 14.58 -16.40 -23.00
C PRO A 347 15.33 -16.50 -24.35
N PRO A 348 16.23 -17.50 -24.54
CA PRO A 348 17.00 -17.71 -25.78
C PRO A 348 16.22 -18.23 -26.99
#